data_AF-A0A8C3ZSY5-F1
#
_entry.id   AF-A0A8C3ZSY5-F1
#
_cell.length_a   1.000
_cell.length_b   1.000
_cell.length_c   1.000
_cell.angle_alpha   90.00
_cell.angle_beta   90.00
_cell.angle_gamma   90.00
#
_symmetry.space_group_name_H-M   'P 1'
#
loop_
_entity.id
_entity.type
_entity.pdbx_description
1 polymer ?
#
loop_
_entity_poly.entity_id
_entity_poly.type
_entity_poly.pdbx_seq_one_letter_code
_entity_poly.pdbx_strand_id
1 'polypeptide(L)'
;MAQVKSLAQSLYPCSAQRLDHDMRLRLLENASATCNDGSAAGYYMKESKGSRRWLIFLEGGWYCFNKESCDSRYETMRRLMSSSQWPATKTGTGILSPLPEENPHWWNANMVFIPYCSSDVWSGASPKTNQSHQERH
;
A
#
# COMPACT_ATOMS: atom_id res chain seq x y z
N MET A 1 -8.85 21.23 -37.14
CA MET A 1 -8.82 21.17 -35.65
C MET A 1 -10.15 20.73 -35.01
N ALA A 2 -11.32 21.09 -35.56
CA ALA A 2 -12.62 20.67 -35.00
C ALA A 2 -12.87 19.14 -35.05
N GLN A 3 -12.46 18.47 -36.13
CA GLN A 3 -12.64 17.02 -36.28
C GLN A 3 -11.86 16.19 -35.23
N VAL A 4 -10.64 16.61 -34.87
CA VAL A 4 -9.82 15.91 -33.87
C VAL A 4 -10.44 16.03 -32.48
N LYS A 5 -10.99 17.20 -32.14
CA LYS A 5 -11.73 17.42 -30.89
C LYS A 5 -13.01 16.59 -30.83
N SER A 6 -13.74 16.50 -31.94
CA SER A 6 -14.96 15.69 -32.06
C SER A 6 -14.67 14.19 -31.92
N LEU A 7 -13.58 13.70 -32.51
CA LEU A 7 -13.10 12.32 -32.34
C LEU A 7 -12.71 12.03 -30.87
N ALA A 8 -11.98 12.95 -30.22
CA ALA A 8 -11.62 12.80 -28.81
C ALA A 8 -12.86 12.75 -27.89
N GLN A 9 -13.86 13.60 -28.15
CA GLN A 9 -15.13 13.60 -27.40
C GLN A 9 -16.00 12.37 -27.66
N SER A 10 -15.98 11.83 -28.88
CA SER A 10 -16.69 10.61 -29.26
C SER A 10 -16.09 9.34 -28.65
N LEU A 11 -14.77 9.34 -28.40
CA LEU A 11 -14.05 8.21 -27.80
C LEU A 11 -14.06 8.23 -26.26
N TYR A 12 -14.32 9.40 -25.66
CA TYR A 12 -14.46 9.59 -24.22
C TYR A 12 -15.49 8.64 -23.57
N PRO A 13 -16.73 8.50 -24.07
CA PRO A 13 -17.72 7.60 -23.46
C PRO A 13 -17.43 6.11 -23.67
N CYS A 14 -16.66 5.72 -24.71
CA CYS A 14 -16.17 4.34 -24.86
C CYS A 14 -14.94 4.03 -23.98
N SER A 15 -14.14 5.05 -23.60
CA SER A 15 -13.05 4.93 -22.62
C SER A 15 -13.49 5.16 -21.17
N ALA A 16 -14.70 5.68 -20.95
CA ALA A 16 -15.31 5.87 -19.64
C ALA A 16 -15.96 4.59 -19.10
N GLN A 17 -15.48 3.40 -19.52
CA GLN A 17 -15.41 2.29 -18.57
C GLN A 17 -14.66 2.87 -17.37
N ARG A 18 -15.30 2.93 -16.19
CA ARG A 18 -14.66 3.30 -14.92
C ARG A 18 -13.23 2.80 -14.95
N LEU A 19 -12.28 3.69 -15.25
CA LEU A 19 -10.88 3.33 -15.25
C LEU A 19 -10.62 3.09 -13.77
N ASP A 20 -10.53 1.82 -13.40
CA ASP A 20 -10.21 1.40 -12.04
C ASP A 20 -8.77 1.85 -11.79
N HIS A 21 -8.66 3.11 -11.38
CA HIS A 21 -7.41 3.79 -11.09
C HIS A 21 -6.88 3.41 -9.72
N ASP A 22 -7.71 2.74 -8.91
CA ASP A 22 -7.32 2.32 -7.59
C ASP A 22 -6.40 1.10 -7.64
N MET A 23 -5.45 1.10 -6.71
CA MET A 23 -4.65 -0.07 -6.42
C MET A 23 -5.48 -1.04 -5.58
N ARG A 24 -5.39 -2.33 -5.87
CA ARG A 24 -6.13 -3.37 -5.16
C ARG A 24 -5.26 -4.05 -4.11
N LEU A 25 -5.82 -4.31 -2.93
CA LEU A 25 -5.14 -5.02 -1.85
C LEU A 25 -4.87 -6.48 -2.24
N ARG A 26 -3.65 -6.94 -1.98
CA ARG A 26 -3.23 -8.34 -2.03
C ARG A 26 -2.54 -8.66 -0.71
N LEU A 27 -3.14 -9.56 0.08
CA LEU A 27 -2.49 -10.10 1.27
C LEU A 27 -1.45 -11.15 0.87
N LEU A 28 -0.38 -11.27 1.64
CA LEU A 28 0.65 -12.27 1.40
C LEU A 28 0.11 -13.67 1.75
N GLU A 29 0.38 -14.63 0.87
CA GLU A 29 0.02 -16.04 1.11
C GLU A 29 0.89 -16.68 2.20
N ASN A 30 2.12 -16.17 2.40
CA ASN A 30 3.01 -16.64 3.45
C ASN A 30 2.55 -16.16 4.82
N ALA A 31 2.01 -17.08 5.62
CA ALA A 31 1.54 -16.81 6.97
C ALA A 31 2.64 -16.37 7.96
N SER A 32 3.93 -16.50 7.62
CA SER A 32 5.03 -16.01 8.47
C SER A 32 5.30 -14.51 8.34
N ALA A 33 4.81 -13.87 7.28
CA ALA A 33 5.00 -12.45 7.02
C ALA A 33 3.79 -11.66 7.55
N THR A 34 3.86 -11.23 8.81
CA THR A 34 2.73 -10.64 9.52
C THR A 34 2.99 -9.20 9.96
N CYS A 35 1.92 -8.45 10.18
CA CYS A 35 1.93 -7.19 10.93
C CYS A 35 2.21 -7.44 12.43
N ASN A 36 2.37 -6.37 13.22
CA ASN A 36 2.65 -6.46 14.66
C ASN A 36 1.63 -7.34 15.44
N ASP A 37 0.35 -7.27 15.09
CA ASP A 37 -0.69 -8.05 15.76
C ASP A 37 -0.78 -9.51 15.28
N GLY A 38 -0.06 -9.89 14.23
CA GLY A 38 -0.09 -11.24 13.64
C GLY A 38 -1.02 -11.38 12.44
N SER A 39 -1.78 -10.34 12.07
CA SER A 39 -2.53 -10.32 10.81
C SER A 39 -1.59 -10.38 9.60
N ALA A 40 -2.05 -10.98 8.49
CA ALA A 40 -1.24 -11.12 7.29
C ALA A 40 -0.85 -9.74 6.74
N ALA A 41 0.44 -9.52 6.47
CA ALA A 41 0.88 -8.33 5.76
C ALA A 41 0.44 -8.39 4.29
N GLY A 42 0.60 -7.29 3.56
CA GLY A 42 0.15 -7.20 2.18
C GLY A 42 0.60 -5.92 1.50
N TYR A 43 0.16 -5.75 0.25
CA TYR A 43 0.45 -4.59 -0.55
C TYR A 43 -0.75 -4.26 -1.45
N TYR A 44 -0.87 -3.00 -1.82
CA TYR A 44 -1.79 -2.54 -2.85
C TYR A 44 -1.06 -2.49 -4.18
N MET A 45 -1.71 -2.92 -5.25
CA MET A 45 -1.10 -2.93 -6.57
C MET A 45 -2.04 -2.45 -7.68
N LYS A 46 -1.50 -1.68 -8.61
CA LYS A 46 -2.09 -1.38 -9.92
C LYS A 46 -1.10 -1.76 -11.02
N GLU A 47 -1.53 -2.69 -11.87
CA GLU A 47 -0.74 -3.17 -13.01
C GLU A 47 -0.86 -2.21 -14.19
N SER A 48 0.26 -1.99 -14.90
CA SER A 48 0.29 -1.39 -16.23
C SER A 48 0.95 -2.38 -17.20
N LYS A 49 0.11 -3.15 -17.91
CA LYS A 49 0.53 -4.28 -18.78
C LYS A 49 1.49 -3.91 -19.92
N GLY A 50 1.68 -2.61 -20.22
CA GLY A 50 2.64 -2.11 -21.21
C GLY A 50 3.92 -1.51 -20.62
N SER A 51 4.01 -1.40 -19.29
CA SER A 51 5.10 -0.71 -18.62
C SER A 51 6.08 -1.70 -17.99
N ARG A 52 7.37 -1.45 -18.21
CA ARG A 52 8.46 -2.18 -17.56
C ARG A 52 8.96 -1.51 -16.28
N ARG A 53 8.38 -0.36 -15.91
CA ARG A 53 8.76 0.39 -14.71
C ARG A 53 7.90 -0.05 -13.54
N TRP A 54 8.53 -0.13 -12.38
CA TRP A 54 7.90 -0.47 -11.12
C TRP A 54 8.23 0.60 -10.09
N LEU A 55 7.21 1.07 -9.38
CA LEU A 55 7.37 1.96 -8.24
C LEU A 55 6.82 1.25 -7.02
N ILE A 56 7.68 0.98 -6.06
CA ILE A 56 7.34 0.36 -4.77
C ILE A 56 7.49 1.44 -3.70
N PHE A 57 6.38 1.81 -3.10
CA PHE A 57 6.32 2.84 -2.06
C PHE A 57 6.14 2.19 -0.70
N LEU A 58 7.02 2.53 0.24
CA LEU A 58 6.95 2.11 1.63
C LEU A 58 6.30 3.22 2.45
N GLU A 59 5.15 2.94 3.07
CA GLU A 59 4.52 3.89 3.97
C GLU A 59 5.42 4.19 5.18
N GLY A 60 5.36 5.41 5.69
CA GLY A 60 5.99 5.78 6.96
C GLY A 60 5.01 5.71 8.13
N GLY A 61 5.42 6.24 9.28
CA GLY A 61 4.51 6.44 10.42
C GLY A 61 5.15 6.17 11.77
N TRP A 62 6.35 6.69 12.03
CA TRP A 62 7.07 6.49 13.29
C TRP A 62 7.34 5.00 13.61
N TYR A 63 7.69 4.69 14.84
CA TYR A 63 7.99 3.33 15.31
C TYR A 63 7.63 3.22 16.80
N CYS A 64 7.65 2.00 17.34
CA CYS A 64 7.65 1.76 18.78
C CYS A 64 8.84 0.86 19.12
N PHE A 65 9.35 0.96 20.34
CA PHE A 65 10.65 0.35 20.71
C PHE A 65 10.64 -0.39 22.05
N ASN A 66 9.50 -0.38 22.75
CA ASN A 66 9.26 -1.18 23.95
C ASN A 66 7.78 -1.53 24.04
N LYS A 67 7.43 -2.42 25.00
CA LYS A 67 6.06 -2.91 25.14
C LYS A 67 5.07 -1.79 25.38
N GLU A 68 5.38 -0.86 26.27
CA GLU A 68 4.49 0.23 26.68
C GLU A 68 4.18 1.18 25.51
N SER A 69 5.21 1.55 24.72
CA SER A 69 5.03 2.37 23.52
C SER A 69 4.29 1.64 22.42
N CYS A 70 4.50 0.33 22.24
CA CYS A 70 3.79 -0.47 21.25
C CYS A 70 2.32 -0.69 21.64
N ASP A 71 2.03 -0.93 22.92
CA ASP A 71 0.65 -1.07 23.42
C ASP A 71 -0.12 0.26 23.22
N SER A 72 0.48 1.39 23.61
CA SER A 72 -0.11 2.73 23.38
C SER A 72 -0.33 3.03 21.89
N ARG A 73 0.64 2.65 21.04
CA ARG A 73 0.53 2.78 19.58
C ARG A 73 -0.58 1.89 19.02
N TYR A 74 -0.78 0.70 19.57
CA TYR A 74 -1.84 -0.20 19.12
C TYR A 74 -3.23 0.36 19.40
N GLU A 75 -3.42 1.00 20.56
CA GLU A 75 -4.67 1.63 20.95
C GLU A 75 -4.98 2.89 20.12
N THR A 76 -3.97 3.71 19.84
CA THR A 76 -4.15 5.02 19.19
C THR A 76 -3.97 5.00 17.68
N MET A 77 -3.20 4.06 17.14
CA MET A 77 -2.77 4.01 15.73
C MET A 77 -2.82 2.59 15.14
N ARG A 78 -3.87 1.83 15.47
CA ARG A 78 -4.04 0.41 15.08
C ARG A 78 -3.79 0.11 13.59
N ARG A 79 -4.15 1.04 12.68
CA ARG A 79 -3.91 0.89 11.22
C ARG A 79 -2.45 0.67 10.84
N LEU A 80 -1.52 1.13 11.69
CA LEU A 80 -0.07 1.01 11.51
C LEU A 80 0.53 -0.20 12.23
N MET A 81 -0.32 -1.12 12.70
CA MET A 81 0.08 -2.33 13.44
C MET A 81 -0.73 -3.57 13.05
N SER A 82 -1.75 -3.40 12.18
CA SER A 82 -2.72 -4.43 11.82
C SER A 82 -3.24 -4.20 10.39
N SER A 83 -3.44 -5.29 9.65
CA SER A 83 -4.09 -5.26 8.34
C SER A 83 -5.61 -5.50 8.38
N SER A 84 -6.18 -5.79 9.55
CA SER A 84 -7.59 -6.21 9.67
C SER A 84 -8.62 -5.16 9.22
N GLN A 85 -8.24 -3.89 9.12
CA GLN A 85 -9.11 -2.80 8.72
C GLN A 85 -8.66 -2.13 7.41
N TRP A 86 -7.75 -2.77 6.67
CA TRP A 86 -7.31 -2.23 5.38
C TRP A 86 -8.45 -2.29 4.35
N PRO A 87 -8.75 -1.18 3.65
CA PRO A 87 -9.75 -1.19 2.59
C PRO A 87 -9.30 -2.08 1.43
N ALA A 88 -10.25 -2.63 0.68
CA ALA A 88 -9.95 -3.49 -0.47
C ALA A 88 -9.21 -2.74 -1.60
N THR A 89 -9.37 -1.43 -1.68
CA THR A 89 -8.73 -0.57 -2.67
C THR A 89 -8.10 0.67 -2.03
N LYS A 90 -7.12 1.24 -2.72
CA LYS A 90 -6.45 2.49 -2.33
C LYS A 90 -6.14 3.31 -3.57
N THR A 91 -6.57 4.56 -3.57
CA THR A 91 -6.23 5.52 -4.62
C THR A 91 -4.76 5.97 -4.47
N GLY A 92 -3.98 5.86 -5.54
CA GLY A 92 -2.63 6.38 -5.60
C GLY A 92 -2.63 7.90 -5.77
N THR A 93 -1.80 8.60 -5.01
CA THR A 93 -1.65 10.07 -5.06
C THR A 93 -0.17 10.43 -5.22
N GLY A 94 0.11 11.67 -5.64
CA GLY A 94 1.45 12.16 -5.94
C GLY A 94 2.18 11.25 -6.92
N ILE A 95 3.34 10.73 -6.53
CA ILE A 95 4.16 9.85 -7.38
C ILE A 95 3.51 8.48 -7.69
N LEU A 96 2.48 8.09 -6.93
CA LEU A 96 1.70 6.88 -7.18
C LEU A 96 0.45 7.15 -8.04
N SER A 97 0.16 8.41 -8.35
CA SER A 97 -1.01 8.78 -9.13
C SER A 97 -0.90 8.23 -10.55
N PRO A 98 -2.00 7.66 -11.11
CA PRO A 98 -2.05 7.25 -12.50
C PRO A 98 -2.40 8.40 -13.45
N LEU A 99 -2.62 9.61 -12.92
CA LEU A 99 -2.97 10.79 -13.71
C LEU A 99 -1.69 11.51 -14.16
N PRO A 100 -1.48 11.70 -15.49
CA PRO A 100 -0.32 12.44 -16.00
C PRO A 100 -0.20 13.87 -15.45
N GLU A 101 -1.32 14.49 -15.10
CA GLU A 101 -1.39 15.85 -14.58
C GLU A 101 -0.79 15.95 -13.17
N GLU A 102 -0.92 14.90 -12.36
CA GLU A 102 -0.38 14.81 -11.00
C GLU A 102 0.99 14.13 -10.97
N ASN A 103 1.23 13.17 -11.87
CA ASN A 103 2.46 12.40 -11.98
C ASN A 103 3.04 12.43 -13.41
N PRO A 104 3.68 13.53 -13.83
CA PRO A 104 4.08 13.74 -15.23
C PRO A 104 5.02 12.67 -15.80
N HIS A 105 5.80 12.03 -14.95
CA HIS A 105 6.91 11.18 -15.37
C HIS A 105 6.65 9.68 -15.19
N TRP A 106 5.90 9.29 -14.16
CA TRP A 106 5.74 7.90 -13.74
C TRP A 106 4.29 7.40 -13.74
N TRP A 107 3.31 8.20 -14.17
CA TRP A 107 1.88 7.84 -14.12
C TRP A 107 1.53 6.47 -14.72
N ASN A 108 2.30 6.02 -15.72
CA ASN A 108 2.11 4.72 -16.39
C ASN A 108 3.00 3.59 -15.84
N ALA A 109 3.67 3.74 -14.69
CA ALA A 109 4.40 2.64 -14.04
C ALA A 109 3.45 1.60 -13.42
N ASN A 110 3.96 0.41 -13.12
CA ASN A 110 3.31 -0.49 -12.18
C ASN A 110 3.46 0.10 -10.78
N MET A 111 2.34 0.35 -10.11
CA MET A 111 2.32 1.01 -8.80
C MET A 111 2.10 -0.02 -7.70
N VAL A 112 2.95 0.02 -6.69
CA VAL A 112 2.85 -0.80 -5.49
C VAL A 112 2.95 0.11 -4.26
N PHE A 113 1.96 0.03 -3.37
CA PHE A 113 2.00 0.67 -2.06
C PHE A 113 2.00 -0.39 -0.98
N ILE A 114 3.03 -0.40 -0.14
CA ILE A 114 3.16 -1.33 0.98
C ILE A 114 2.80 -0.57 2.26
N PRO A 115 1.64 -0.84 2.88
CA PRO A 115 1.28 -0.17 4.11
C PRO A 115 2.21 -0.57 5.25
N TYR A 116 2.49 0.36 6.13
CA TYR A 116 3.42 0.15 7.22
C TYR A 116 2.70 -0.40 8.44
N CYS A 117 2.93 -1.68 8.74
CA CYS A 117 2.28 -2.35 9.88
C CYS A 117 3.23 -3.10 10.83
N SER A 118 4.53 -2.83 10.72
CA SER A 118 5.60 -3.50 11.48
C SER A 118 6.20 -2.65 12.60
N SER A 119 5.99 -1.33 12.58
CA SER A 119 6.46 -0.39 13.62
C SER A 119 7.98 -0.41 13.89
N ASP A 120 8.77 -0.91 12.94
CA ASP A 120 10.21 -1.21 13.05
C ASP A 120 11.08 -0.48 12.01
N VAL A 121 10.54 0.54 11.34
CA VAL A 121 11.22 1.29 10.27
C VAL A 121 11.74 0.38 9.15
N TRP A 122 11.00 -0.71 8.86
CA TRP A 122 11.35 -1.68 7.82
C TRP A 122 12.65 -2.46 8.10
N SER A 123 13.08 -2.55 9.36
CA SER A 123 14.34 -3.20 9.75
C SER A 123 14.19 -4.60 10.37
N GLY A 124 12.97 -5.00 10.77
CA GLY A 124 12.73 -6.28 11.42
C GLY A 124 12.90 -7.47 10.49
N ALA A 125 13.50 -8.54 11.01
CA ALA A 125 13.72 -9.80 10.30
C ALA A 125 13.30 -11.04 11.12
N SER A 126 12.63 -10.83 12.25
CA SER A 126 12.19 -11.90 13.16
C SER A 126 10.67 -12.09 13.08
N PRO A 127 10.17 -13.33 13.00
CA PRO A 127 8.74 -13.59 13.08
C PRO A 127 8.21 -13.32 14.49
N LYS A 128 6.90 -13.07 14.61
CA LYS A 128 6.24 -12.99 15.92
C LYS A 128 6.34 -14.34 16.63
N THR A 129 7.10 -14.40 17.72
CA THR A 129 7.16 -15.58 18.60
C THR A 129 6.09 -15.47 19.68
N ASN A 130 5.32 -16.54 19.92
CA ASN A 130 4.36 -16.63 21.03
C ASN A 130 5.03 -16.73 22.42
N GLN A 131 6.31 -16.42 22.56
CA GLN A 131 7.00 -16.43 23.84
C GLN A 131 6.72 -15.13 24.60
N SER A 132 5.57 -15.11 25.28
CA SER A 132 5.41 -14.35 26.51
C SER A 132 6.13 -15.09 27.65
N HIS A 133 7.47 -15.22 27.62
CA HIS A 133 8.19 -15.84 28.73
C HIS A 133 9.59 -15.24 28.93
N GLN A 134 9.74 -14.54 30.06
CA GLN A 134 10.63 -15.03 31.11
C GLN A 134 12.14 -14.93 30.86
N GLU A 135 12.66 -13.72 30.67
CA GLU A 135 14.10 -13.43 30.81
C GLU A 135 14.29 -12.00 31.33
N ARG A 136 14.16 -11.83 32.65
CA ARG A 136 14.89 -10.83 33.42
C ARG A 136 15.42 -11.55 34.66
N HIS A 137 16.66 -12.04 34.54
CA HIS A 137 17.54 -12.21 35.69
C HIS A 137 17.88 -10.84 36.28
#